data_AF-A0A077NX66-F1
#
_entry.id   AF-A0A077NX66-F1
#
_cell.length_a   1.000
_cell.length_b   1.000
_cell.length_c   1.000
_cell.angle_alpha   90.00
_cell.angle_beta   90.00
_cell.angle_gamma   90.00
#
_symmetry.space_group_name_H-M   'P 1'
#
loop_
_entity.id
_entity.type
_entity.pdbx_description
1 polymer ?
#
loop_
_entity_poly.entity_id
_entity_poly.type
_entity_poly.pdbx_seq_one_letter_code
_entity_poly.pdbx_strand_id
1 'polypeptide(L)'
;MQNIDDVIEIILDAALTAVEHENNSDCVDGVTHISILGGKRRVEYYPTTGMVYSNPVKDIYSKVRLPKAGIRRAIKLAKTGN
;
A
#
# COMPACT_ATOMS: atom_id res chain seq x y z
N MET A 1 7.71 3.20 13.99
CA MET A 1 7.75 3.19 12.51
C MET A 1 7.96 1.74 12.10
N GLN A 2 7.13 1.17 11.22
CA GLN A 2 7.42 -0.19 10.73
C GLN A 2 8.65 -0.12 9.82
N ASN A 3 9.55 -1.09 9.94
CA ASN A 3 10.66 -1.21 9.00
C ASN A 3 10.10 -1.49 7.59
N ILE A 4 10.66 -0.84 6.57
CA ILE A 4 10.17 -0.97 5.19
C ILE A 4 10.39 -2.39 4.67
N ASP A 5 11.52 -3.00 5.04
CA ASP A 5 11.87 -4.36 4.65
C ASP A 5 10.84 -5.37 5.17
N ASP A 6 10.48 -5.29 6.46
CA ASP A 6 9.43 -6.13 7.06
C ASP A 6 8.08 -5.97 6.31
N VAL A 7 7.75 -4.76 5.89
CA VAL A 7 6.51 -4.49 5.15
C VAL A 7 6.56 -5.12 3.76
N ILE A 8 7.69 -5.02 3.07
CA ILE A 8 7.90 -5.63 1.74
C ILE A 8 7.84 -7.15 1.84
N GLU A 9 8.51 -7.76 2.82
CA GLU A 9 8.45 -9.22 3.04
C GLU A 9 7.01 -9.70 3.23
N ILE A 10 6.22 -9.00 4.06
CA ILE A 10 4.80 -9.35 4.26
C ILE A 10 3.98 -9.24 2.96
N ILE A 11 4.31 -8.29 2.08
CA ILE A 11 3.65 -8.16 0.76
C ILE A 11 4.05 -9.32 -0.16
N LEU A 12 5.33 -9.68 -0.19
CA LEU A 12 5.86 -10.76 -1.02
C LEU A 12 5.34 -12.13 -0.55
N ASP A 13 5.29 -12.38 0.76
CA ASP A 13 4.67 -13.57 1.37
C ASP A 13 3.19 -13.71 1.01
N ALA A 14 2.53 -12.57 0.76
CA ALA A 14 1.17 -12.55 0.27
C ALA A 14 1.05 -12.84 -1.23
N ALA A 15 2.13 -13.18 -1.94
CA ALA A 15 2.20 -13.35 -3.38
C ALA A 15 1.73 -12.11 -4.16
N LEU A 16 2.11 -10.93 -3.65
CA LEU A 16 1.86 -9.64 -4.29
C LEU A 16 3.21 -8.98 -4.63
N THR A 17 3.16 -7.88 -5.38
CA THR A 17 4.36 -7.10 -5.72
C THR A 17 4.37 -5.80 -4.93
N ALA A 18 5.51 -5.48 -4.32
CA ALA A 18 5.77 -4.18 -3.70
C ALA A 18 6.59 -3.30 -4.66
N VAL A 19 6.14 -2.07 -4.88
CA VAL A 19 6.93 -1.04 -5.58
C VAL A 19 7.07 0.15 -4.64
N GLU A 20 8.31 0.45 -4.28
CA GLU A 20 8.65 1.54 -3.38
C GLU A 20 8.58 2.89 -4.08
N HIS A 21 8.13 3.91 -3.36
CA HIS A 21 8.13 5.29 -3.81
C HIS A 21 8.88 6.16 -2.80
N GLU A 22 10.06 6.61 -3.21
CA GLU A 22 10.86 7.56 -2.46
C GLU A 22 10.14 8.92 -2.34
N ASN A 23 10.42 9.62 -1.25
CA ASN A 23 9.95 10.98 -1.11
C ASN A 23 10.71 11.89 -2.08
N ASN A 24 9.98 12.71 -2.83
CA ASN A 24 10.57 13.70 -3.72
C ASN A 24 10.71 15.06 -3.02
N SER A 25 10.87 15.07 -1.69
CA SER A 25 10.93 16.28 -0.86
C SER A 25 12.33 16.46 -0.30
N ASP A 26 12.90 17.64 -0.55
CA ASP A 26 14.24 18.04 -0.08
C ASP A 26 14.38 18.14 1.45
N CYS A 27 13.28 17.98 2.19
CA CYS A 27 13.22 18.18 3.64
C CYS A 27 12.96 16.90 4.45
N VAL A 28 12.61 15.78 3.79
CA VAL A 28 12.22 14.54 4.48
C VAL A 28 12.70 13.33 3.67
N ASP A 29 13.74 12.68 4.18
CA ASP A 29 14.33 11.49 3.56
C ASP A 29 13.47 10.22 3.81
N GLY A 30 13.46 9.29 2.84
CA GLY A 30 12.93 7.93 2.98
C GLY A 30 11.75 7.55 2.05
N VAL A 31 11.39 6.25 2.07
CA VAL A 31 10.23 5.72 1.33
C VAL A 31 8.94 6.29 1.91
N THR A 32 8.18 7.00 1.09
CA THR A 32 6.93 7.66 1.52
C THR A 32 5.76 6.69 1.52
N HIS A 33 5.73 5.79 0.53
CA HIS A 33 4.68 4.81 0.37
C HIS A 33 5.09 3.66 -0.56
N ILE A 34 4.35 2.57 -0.49
CA ILE A 34 4.50 1.37 -1.32
C ILE A 34 3.23 1.17 -2.15
N SER A 35 3.39 1.01 -3.45
CA SER A 35 2.36 0.44 -4.32
C SER A 35 2.33 -1.07 -4.19
N ILE A 36 1.19 -1.63 -3.80
CA ILE A 36 0.92 -3.06 -3.77
C ILE A 36 0.17 -3.45 -5.04
N LEU A 37 0.77 -4.32 -5.84
CA LEU A 37 0.30 -4.76 -7.15
C LEU A 37 0.13 -6.29 -7.23
N GLY A 38 -0.35 -6.79 -8.38
CA GLY A 38 -0.52 -8.22 -8.65
C GLY A 38 -1.81 -8.85 -8.10
N GLY A 39 -2.58 -8.09 -7.33
CA GLY A 39 -3.90 -8.49 -6.84
C GLY A 39 -5.05 -8.04 -7.74
N LYS A 40 -6.27 -8.07 -7.18
CA LYS A 40 -7.49 -7.57 -7.84
C LYS A 40 -7.49 -6.06 -8.06
N ARG A 41 -6.81 -5.31 -7.20
CA ARG A 41 -6.64 -3.85 -7.36
C ARG A 41 -5.29 -3.38 -6.85
N ARG A 42 -4.79 -2.30 -7.45
CA ARG A 42 -3.63 -1.55 -6.96
C ARG A 42 -3.98 -0.83 -5.66
N VAL A 43 -3.12 -0.94 -4.65
CA VAL A 43 -3.30 -0.30 -3.34
C VAL A 43 -2.03 0.45 -2.97
N GLU A 44 -2.17 1.69 -2.51
CA GLU A 44 -1.08 2.47 -1.94
C GLU A 44 -1.09 2.32 -0.42
N TYR A 45 0.05 1.98 0.16
CA TYR A 45 0.25 1.89 1.60
C TYR A 45 1.33 2.84 2.07
N TYR A 46 1.03 3.66 3.09
CA TYR A 46 1.98 4.59 3.70
C TYR A 46 2.39 4.05 5.07
N PRO A 47 3.56 3.40 5.22
CA PRO A 47 3.97 2.73 6.46
C PRO A 47 4.02 3.67 7.67
N THR A 48 4.47 4.91 7.46
CA THR A 48 4.61 5.93 8.52
C THR A 48 3.29 6.28 9.20
N THR A 49 2.19 6.33 8.44
CA THR A 49 0.87 6.73 8.96
C THR A 49 -0.11 5.55 9.09
N GLY A 50 0.26 4.39 8.55
CA GLY A 50 -0.64 3.25 8.39
C GLY A 50 -1.78 3.51 7.41
N MET A 51 -1.69 4.56 6.58
CA MET A 51 -2.72 4.94 5.64
C MET A 51 -2.79 3.95 4.47
N VAL A 52 -4.01 3.55 4.11
CA VAL A 52 -4.29 2.73 2.94
C VAL A 52 -5.18 3.51 1.98
N TYR A 53 -4.78 3.53 0.72
CA TYR A 53 -5.47 4.26 -0.32
C TYR A 53 -5.59 3.41 -1.59
N SER A 54 -6.69 3.52 -2.31
CA SER A 54 -6.78 2.96 -3.65
C SER A 54 -7.74 3.80 -4.49
N ASN A 55 -7.29 4.12 -5.71
CA ASN A 55 -8.11 4.80 -6.69
C ASN A 55 -9.30 3.94 -7.12
N PRO A 56 -10.41 4.56 -7.57
CA PRO A 56 -11.49 3.82 -8.18
C PRO A 56 -11.02 3.18 -9.49
N VAL A 57 -11.57 2.01 -9.80
CA VAL A 57 -11.48 1.37 -11.11
C VAL A 57 -12.87 1.42 -11.70
N LYS A 58 -13.01 2.06 -12.87
CA LYS A 58 -14.30 2.31 -13.51
C LYS A 58 -15.13 1.02 -13.55
N ASP A 59 -16.37 1.10 -13.07
CA ASP A 59 -17.36 0.02 -13.04
C ASP A 59 -16.98 -1.25 -12.24
N ILE A 60 -15.84 -1.26 -11.53
CA ILE A 60 -15.36 -2.43 -10.77
C ILE A 60 -15.19 -2.11 -9.28
N TYR A 61 -14.47 -1.03 -8.95
CA TYR A 61 -14.12 -0.70 -7.56
C TYR A 61 -14.31 0.79 -7.26
N SER A 62 -14.89 1.10 -6.11
CA SER A 62 -14.96 2.45 -5.58
C SER A 62 -13.62 2.90 -4.99
N LYS A 63 -13.46 4.22 -4.83
CA LYS A 63 -12.30 4.81 -4.14
C LYS A 63 -12.28 4.35 -2.68
N VAL A 64 -11.12 3.94 -2.19
CA VAL A 64 -10.92 3.54 -0.79
C VAL A 64 -9.90 4.45 -0.13
N ARG A 65 -10.22 4.91 1.07
CA ARG A 65 -9.36 5.75 1.91
C ARG A 65 -9.52 5.32 3.37
N LEU A 66 -8.54 4.59 3.89
CA LEU A 66 -8.59 4.02 5.25
C LEU A 66 -7.41 4.53 6.09
N PRO A 67 -7.63 5.52 6.98
CA PRO A 67 -6.59 6.00 7.88
C PRO A 67 -6.26 4.96 8.95
N LYS A 68 -4.96 4.82 9.29
CA LYS A 68 -4.46 3.93 10.35
C LYS A 68 -4.89 2.46 10.21
N ALA A 69 -5.10 1.97 8.99
CA ALA A 69 -5.57 0.61 8.72
C ALA A 69 -4.45 -0.44 8.72
N GLY A 70 -3.22 -0.03 8.43
CA GLY A 70 -2.03 -0.89 8.45
C GLY A 70 -1.91 -1.88 7.28
N ILE A 71 -0.75 -2.54 7.20
CA ILE A 71 -0.37 -3.38 6.06
C ILE A 71 -1.32 -4.55 5.81
N ARG A 72 -1.80 -5.23 6.87
CA ARG A 72 -2.73 -6.38 6.72
C ARG A 72 -4.02 -5.99 6.00
N ARG A 73 -4.55 -4.80 6.27
CA ARG A 73 -5.76 -4.31 5.59
C ARG A 73 -5.45 -3.91 4.15
N ALA A 74 -4.28 -3.34 3.89
CA ALA A 74 -3.81 -3.03 2.53
C ALA A 74 -3.73 -4.29 1.66
N ILE A 75 -3.11 -5.36 2.17
CA ILE A 75 -2.99 -6.66 1.49
C ILE A 75 -4.36 -7.28 1.26
N LYS A 76 -5.24 -7.26 2.28
CA LYS A 76 -6.61 -7.76 2.11
C LYS A 76 -7.29 -7.03 0.96
N LEU A 77 -7.26 -5.69 0.97
CA LEU A 77 -7.87 -4.86 -0.07
C LEU A 77 -7.28 -5.16 -1.46
N ALA A 78 -5.96 -5.35 -1.57
CA ALA A 78 -5.31 -5.70 -2.83
C ALA A 78 -5.77 -7.07 -3.35
N LYS A 79 -5.92 -8.08 -2.47
CA LYS A 79 -6.36 -9.43 -2.83
C LYS A 79 -7.85 -9.54 -3.15
N THR A 80 -8.71 -8.88 -2.38
CA THR A 80 -10.16 -9.05 -2.45
C THR A 80 -10.84 -8.01 -3.33
N GLY A 81 -10.22 -6.83 -3.46
CA GLY A 81 -10.85 -5.64 -4.02
C GLY A 81 -11.59 -4.78 -2.99
N ASN A 82 -11.89 -5.31 -1.79
CA ASN A 82 -12.75 -4.73 -0.73
C ASN A 82 -12.27 -5.03 0.72
#